data_AF-A0A1Q3WIH5-F1
#
_entry.id   AF-A0A1Q3WIH5-F1
#
_cell.length_a   1.000
_cell.length_b   1.000
_cell.length_c   1.000
_cell.angle_alpha   90.00
_cell.angle_beta   90.00
_cell.angle_gamma   90.00
#
_symmetry.space_group_name_H-M   'P 1'
#
loop_
_entity.id
_entity.type
_entity.pdbx_description
1 polymer ?
#
loop_
_entity_poly.entity_id
_entity_poly.type
_entity_poly.pdbx_seq_one_letter_code
_entity_poly.pdbx_strand_id
1 'polypeptide(L)'
;MPIEHRYINQLNAIEDNQSFCDRPIARKSNILIIGTFNPSDTSCEKENIATWFYGRNKSKFWRYFPTALTGTSLHPNDGSNGHPQSWKDYCCVNNVVVIDLIKSININDMLPSFGDKAVECKINNDLTNTEYIDIGRAFSRITFNKVIYSLTWTDKCIPRLKRIRDIVNRRLIENNCIQNANQIKYCLTPSRNDAGPSWNNAVNG
;
A
#
# COMPACT_ATOMS: atom_id res chain seq x y z
N MET A 1 -16.16 6.20 -16.56
CA MET A 1 -14.68 6.32 -16.55
C MET A 1 -14.12 5.21 -15.68
N PRO A 2 -12.90 4.70 -15.94
CA PRO A 2 -12.27 3.72 -15.06
C PRO A 2 -12.18 4.25 -13.63
N ILE A 3 -12.16 3.32 -12.67
CA ILE A 3 -11.95 3.61 -11.26
C ILE A 3 -10.43 3.70 -11.06
N GLU A 4 -9.90 4.90 -10.96
CA GLU A 4 -8.45 5.14 -10.92
C GLU A 4 -7.94 5.33 -9.49
N HIS A 5 -6.67 4.98 -9.26
CA HIS A 5 -5.98 5.28 -8.01
C HIS A 5 -5.73 6.79 -7.85
N ARG A 6 -5.99 7.32 -6.65
CA ARG A 6 -5.77 8.75 -6.33
C ARG A 6 -4.34 9.22 -6.59
N TYR A 7 -3.37 8.36 -6.31
CA TYR A 7 -1.95 8.64 -6.50
C TYR A 7 -1.38 7.88 -7.71
N ILE A 8 -2.15 7.72 -8.78
CA ILE A 8 -1.72 6.96 -9.97
C ILE A 8 -0.36 7.44 -10.50
N ASN A 9 -0.12 8.75 -10.53
CA ASN A 9 1.17 9.32 -10.97
C ASN A 9 2.34 8.87 -10.09
N GLN A 10 2.12 8.66 -8.79
CA GLN A 10 3.16 8.18 -7.88
C GLN A 10 3.43 6.68 -8.11
N LEU A 11 2.40 5.87 -8.37
CA LEU A 11 2.57 4.47 -8.73
C LEU A 11 3.29 4.33 -10.08
N ASN A 12 2.94 5.14 -11.08
CA ASN A 12 3.65 5.20 -12.35
C ASN A 12 5.11 5.66 -12.17
N ALA A 13 5.38 6.64 -11.33
CA ALA A 13 6.75 7.08 -11.04
C ALA A 13 7.61 6.00 -10.36
N ILE A 14 6.99 5.09 -9.60
CA ILE A 14 7.66 3.90 -9.07
C ILE A 14 7.98 2.92 -10.20
N GLU A 15 7.02 2.62 -11.07
CA GLU A 15 7.22 1.68 -12.19
C GLU A 15 8.20 2.18 -13.24
N ASP A 16 8.09 3.44 -13.64
CA ASP A 16 8.80 3.99 -14.79
C ASP A 16 10.18 4.52 -14.42
N ASN A 17 10.29 5.11 -13.22
CA ASN A 17 11.49 5.81 -12.79
C ASN A 17 12.15 5.19 -11.56
N GLN A 18 11.58 4.11 -11.00
CA GLN A 18 12.03 3.52 -9.73
C GLN A 18 12.17 4.57 -8.63
N SER A 19 11.21 5.50 -8.57
CA SER A 19 11.26 6.68 -7.70
C SER A 19 10.08 6.74 -6.74
N PHE A 20 10.35 7.14 -5.49
CA PHE A 20 9.36 7.32 -4.44
C PHE A 20 9.77 8.49 -3.56
N CYS A 21 8.82 9.30 -3.08
CA CYS A 21 9.08 10.53 -2.34
C CYS A 21 10.03 11.50 -3.10
N ASP A 22 9.83 11.63 -4.42
CA ASP A 22 10.59 12.52 -5.30
C ASP A 22 12.10 12.19 -5.38
N ARG A 23 12.48 10.94 -5.06
CA ARG A 23 13.87 10.45 -5.07
C ARG A 23 13.94 9.02 -5.61
N PRO A 24 15.08 8.59 -6.17
CA PRO A 24 15.29 7.19 -6.52
C PRO A 24 15.16 6.28 -5.28
N ILE A 25 14.50 5.14 -5.45
CA ILE A 25 14.41 4.12 -4.40
C ILE A 25 15.79 3.51 -4.19
N ALA A 26 16.20 3.37 -2.92
CA ALA A 26 17.47 2.75 -2.58
C ALA A 26 17.54 1.31 -3.10
N ARG A 27 18.70 0.89 -3.62
CA ARG A 27 18.90 -0.50 -4.09
C ARG A 27 18.69 -1.53 -2.99
N LYS A 28 18.97 -1.13 -1.74
CA LYS A 28 18.68 -1.89 -0.52
C LYS A 28 17.70 -1.11 0.34
N SER A 29 16.42 -1.42 0.21
CA SER A 29 15.35 -0.82 1.00
C SER A 29 15.01 -1.66 2.22
N ASN A 30 14.48 -1.01 3.25
CA ASN A 30 14.13 -1.68 4.50
C ASN A 30 12.78 -2.41 4.37
N ILE A 31 11.70 -1.65 4.19
CA ILE A 31 10.34 -2.19 4.21
C ILE A 31 9.55 -1.71 3.00
N LEU A 32 8.89 -2.64 2.31
CA LEU A 32 7.83 -2.35 1.36
C LEU A 32 6.46 -2.52 2.05
N ILE A 33 5.68 -1.46 2.13
CA ILE A 33 4.29 -1.49 2.59
C ILE A 33 3.38 -1.59 1.37
N ILE A 34 2.45 -2.54 1.40
CA ILE A 34 1.49 -2.77 0.31
C ILE A 34 0.06 -2.71 0.87
N GLY A 35 -0.68 -1.67 0.47
CA GLY A 35 -2.12 -1.58 0.69
C GLY A 35 -2.93 -2.16 -0.46
N THR A 36 -4.25 -2.07 -0.36
CA THR A 36 -5.16 -2.62 -1.38
C THR A 36 -5.33 -1.66 -2.55
N PHE A 37 -6.01 -0.54 -2.29
CA PHE A 37 -6.42 0.42 -3.30
C PHE A 37 -6.97 1.70 -2.65
N ASN A 38 -6.55 2.86 -3.13
CA ASN A 38 -7.07 4.17 -2.75
C ASN A 38 -7.67 4.89 -3.99
N PRO A 39 -8.99 4.78 -4.25
CA PRO A 39 -9.60 5.37 -5.44
C PRO A 39 -9.56 6.90 -5.43
N SER A 40 -9.53 7.51 -6.60
CA SER A 40 -9.64 8.96 -6.79
C SER A 40 -11.01 9.50 -6.33
N ASP A 41 -11.11 10.82 -6.16
CA ASP A 41 -12.37 11.47 -5.75
C ASP A 41 -13.50 11.28 -6.76
N THR A 42 -13.17 11.13 -8.04
CA THR A 42 -14.16 10.92 -9.11
C THR A 42 -14.55 9.45 -9.29
N SER A 43 -13.96 8.55 -8.51
CA SER A 43 -14.12 7.09 -8.64
C SER A 43 -14.80 6.44 -7.43
N CYS A 44 -15.24 7.23 -6.45
CA CYS A 44 -15.85 6.73 -5.21
C CYS A 44 -16.98 7.66 -4.74
N GLU A 45 -18.11 7.08 -4.30
CA GLU A 45 -19.23 7.84 -3.72
C GLU A 45 -18.83 8.56 -2.42
N LYS A 46 -17.85 8.00 -1.70
CA LYS A 46 -17.26 8.64 -0.52
C LYS A 46 -16.11 9.53 -0.94
N GLU A 47 -16.13 10.78 -0.47
CA GLU A 47 -15.05 11.75 -0.65
C GLU A 47 -13.71 11.20 -0.12
N ASN A 48 -12.64 11.31 -0.93
CA ASN A 48 -11.30 10.89 -0.54
C ASN A 48 -10.41 12.09 -0.18
N ILE A 49 -10.57 12.58 1.04
CA ILE A 49 -9.78 13.70 1.60
C ILE A 49 -8.29 13.39 1.85
N ALA A 50 -7.76 12.25 1.41
CA ALA A 50 -6.35 11.94 1.59
C ALA A 50 -5.48 12.91 0.77
N THR A 51 -4.39 13.42 1.31
CA THR A 51 -3.40 14.21 0.54
C THR A 51 -2.06 13.49 0.40
N TRP A 52 -1.94 12.31 1.01
CA TRP A 52 -0.86 11.33 0.81
C TRP A 52 -1.32 9.89 1.08
N PHE A 53 -0.44 8.90 0.85
CA PHE A 53 -0.69 7.48 1.15
C PHE A 53 -1.11 7.30 2.61
N TYR A 54 -2.21 6.58 2.85
CA TYR A 54 -2.81 6.40 4.18
C TYR A 54 -3.11 7.71 4.95
N GLY A 55 -3.17 8.86 4.29
CA GLY A 55 -3.30 10.19 4.93
C GLY A 55 -4.71 10.57 5.42
N ARG A 56 -5.68 9.66 5.38
CA ARG A 56 -7.01 9.93 5.94
C ARG A 56 -6.93 9.90 7.47
N ASN A 57 -7.49 10.88 8.16
CA ASN A 57 -7.45 10.98 9.64
C ASN A 57 -7.98 9.73 10.38
N LYS A 58 -8.83 8.91 9.75
CA LYS A 58 -9.31 7.65 10.34
C LYS A 58 -8.27 6.52 10.26
N SER A 59 -7.29 6.62 9.37
CA SER A 59 -6.22 5.65 9.21
C SER A 59 -5.13 5.92 10.24
N LYS A 60 -4.90 4.96 11.13
CA LYS A 60 -3.83 5.02 12.13
C LYS A 60 -2.52 4.46 11.62
N PHE A 61 -2.34 4.35 10.30
CA PHE A 61 -1.13 3.81 9.69
C PHE A 61 0.10 4.59 10.17
N TRP A 62 0.04 5.91 10.03
CA TRP A 62 1.09 6.83 10.47
C TRP A 62 1.25 6.90 12.00
N ARG A 63 0.36 6.27 12.77
CA ARG A 63 0.54 6.04 14.21
C ARG A 63 1.26 4.72 14.46
N TYR A 64 0.75 3.62 13.90
CA TYR A 64 1.18 2.27 14.24
C TYR A 64 2.51 1.88 13.59
N PHE A 65 2.64 2.12 12.28
CA PHE A 65 3.85 1.72 11.56
C PHE A 65 5.08 2.52 12.02
N PRO A 66 5.04 3.86 12.07
CA PRO A 66 6.21 4.63 12.54
C PRO A 66 6.61 4.35 13.99
N THR A 67 5.62 4.20 14.88
CA THR A 67 5.86 3.84 16.28
C THR A 67 6.49 2.47 16.40
N ALA A 68 6.05 1.48 15.62
CA ALA A 68 6.64 0.14 15.64
C ALA A 68 8.09 0.13 15.13
N LEU A 69 8.41 0.94 14.11
CA LEU A 69 9.74 0.96 13.49
C LEU A 69 10.75 1.83 14.27
N THR A 70 10.30 2.96 14.83
CA THR A 70 11.18 4.01 15.38
C THR A 70 10.77 4.53 16.75
N GLY A 71 9.66 4.05 17.32
CA GLY A 71 9.11 4.55 18.57
C GLY A 71 8.37 5.89 18.47
N THR A 72 8.32 6.51 17.28
CA THR A 72 7.72 7.85 17.09
C THR A 72 6.51 7.79 16.16
N SER A 73 5.37 8.37 16.57
CA SER A 73 4.18 8.52 15.74
C SER A 73 4.29 9.71 14.79
N LEU A 74 3.76 9.56 13.58
CA LEU A 74 3.56 10.63 12.59
C LEU A 74 2.08 10.96 12.35
N HIS A 75 1.18 10.42 13.17
CA HIS A 75 -0.24 10.69 13.00
C HIS A 75 -0.57 12.14 13.39
N PRO A 76 -1.37 12.89 12.61
CA PRO A 76 -1.66 14.31 12.87
C PRO A 76 -2.20 14.60 14.28
N ASN A 77 -2.94 13.64 14.85
CA ASN A 77 -3.51 13.79 16.19
C ASN A 77 -2.54 13.47 17.35
N ASP A 78 -1.31 13.03 17.09
CA ASP A 78 -0.33 12.65 18.12
C ASP A 78 0.77 13.71 18.34
N GLY A 79 0.82 14.76 17.52
CA GLY A 79 1.81 15.82 17.62
C GLY A 79 1.82 16.72 16.39
N SER A 80 2.69 17.73 16.39
CA SER A 80 2.83 18.74 15.33
C SER A 80 3.45 18.24 14.01
N ASN A 81 3.82 16.96 13.92
CA ASN A 81 4.66 16.42 12.85
C ASN A 81 3.89 15.62 11.77
N GLY A 82 2.56 15.55 11.84
CA GLY A 82 1.74 14.78 10.90
C GLY A 82 1.47 15.49 9.58
N HIS A 83 2.49 15.98 8.90
CA HIS A 83 2.38 16.71 7.64
C HIS A 83 2.89 15.91 6.43
N PRO A 84 2.44 16.24 5.20
CA PRO A 84 2.87 15.56 3.97
C PRO A 84 4.39 15.48 3.80
N GLN A 85 5.11 16.56 4.15
CA GLN A 85 6.57 16.58 3.99
C GLN A 85 7.25 15.61 4.96
N SER A 86 6.74 15.54 6.20
CA SER A 86 7.30 14.71 7.26
C SER A 86 7.22 13.22 6.97
N TRP A 87 6.15 12.73 6.33
CA TRP A 87 6.08 11.30 5.97
C TRP A 87 7.02 10.94 4.81
N LYS A 88 7.21 11.84 3.83
CA LYS A 88 8.17 11.62 2.73
C LYS A 88 9.58 11.51 3.28
N ASP A 89 9.96 12.45 4.13
CA ASP A 89 11.27 12.46 4.78
C ASP A 89 11.46 11.22 5.65
N TYR A 90 10.42 10.82 6.40
CA TYR A 90 10.43 9.58 7.17
C TYR A 90 10.66 8.34 6.30
N CYS A 91 9.95 8.23 5.18
CA CYS A 91 10.12 7.14 4.23
C CYS A 91 11.53 7.11 3.64
N CYS A 92 12.08 8.26 3.26
CA CYS A 92 13.44 8.36 2.74
C CYS A 92 14.50 7.95 3.80
N VAL A 93 14.41 8.50 5.01
CA VAL A 93 15.37 8.22 6.10
C VAL A 93 15.35 6.75 6.49
N ASN A 94 14.17 6.13 6.53
CA ASN A 94 14.02 4.74 6.96
C ASN A 94 14.02 3.73 5.80
N ASN A 95 14.27 4.17 4.57
CA ASN A 95 14.21 3.36 3.34
C ASN A 95 12.90 2.57 3.21
N VAL A 96 11.77 3.22 3.45
CA VAL A 96 10.42 2.64 3.36
C VAL A 96 9.77 3.07 2.04
N VAL A 97 9.18 2.11 1.33
CA VAL A 97 8.37 2.37 0.14
C VAL A 97 6.93 1.97 0.45
N VAL A 98 5.96 2.79 0.02
CA VAL A 98 4.53 2.52 0.19
C VAL A 98 3.86 2.48 -1.18
N ILE A 99 3.14 1.40 -1.46
CA ILE A 99 2.34 1.21 -2.68
C ILE A 99 0.96 0.64 -2.33
N ASP A 100 0.07 0.63 -3.32
CA ASP A 100 -1.15 -0.16 -3.30
C ASP A 100 -1.08 -1.24 -4.40
N LEU A 101 -1.79 -2.36 -4.22
CA LEU A 101 -1.85 -3.45 -5.19
C LEU A 101 -2.42 -2.99 -6.53
N ILE A 102 -3.49 -2.20 -6.50
CA ILE A 102 -4.28 -1.84 -7.68
C ILE A 102 -3.97 -0.42 -8.12
N LYS A 103 -3.80 -0.24 -9.42
CA LYS A 103 -3.66 1.05 -10.10
C LYS A 103 -4.99 1.54 -10.66
N SER A 104 -5.75 0.66 -11.29
CA SER A 104 -7.03 1.00 -11.89
C SER A 104 -7.96 -0.21 -12.03
N ILE A 105 -9.26 0.03 -12.08
CA ILE A 105 -10.28 -0.95 -12.45
C ILE A 105 -11.10 -0.39 -13.63
N ASN A 106 -10.96 -1.03 -14.78
CA ASN A 106 -11.53 -0.66 -16.07
C ASN A 106 -13.02 -1.02 -16.15
N ILE A 107 -13.85 -0.27 -15.44
CA ILE A 107 -15.31 -0.35 -15.46
C ILE A 107 -15.91 1.05 -15.44
N ASN A 108 -17.07 1.25 -16.06
CA ASN A 108 -17.81 2.51 -16.00
C ASN A 108 -18.76 2.54 -14.79
N ASP A 109 -18.19 2.66 -13.59
CA ASP A 109 -18.92 2.58 -12.33
C ASP A 109 -18.17 3.34 -11.23
N MET A 110 -18.77 3.49 -10.06
CA MET A 110 -18.15 4.07 -8.86
C MET A 110 -18.03 3.03 -7.74
N LEU A 111 -17.05 3.21 -6.86
CA LEU A 111 -16.98 2.46 -5.62
C LEU A 111 -17.95 3.05 -4.58
N PRO A 112 -18.79 2.24 -3.92
CA PRO A 112 -19.62 2.73 -2.80
C PRO A 112 -18.80 3.04 -1.54
N SER A 113 -17.59 2.47 -1.43
CA SER A 113 -16.66 2.75 -0.34
C SER A 113 -15.24 2.28 -0.65
N PHE A 114 -14.29 2.71 0.18
CA PHE A 114 -12.88 2.32 0.13
C PHE A 114 -12.56 0.90 0.65
N GLY A 115 -13.57 0.13 1.08
CA GLY A 115 -13.32 -1.16 1.73
C GLY A 115 -12.98 -2.26 0.72
N ASP A 116 -12.10 -3.20 1.09
CA ASP A 116 -11.65 -4.28 0.20
C ASP A 116 -12.83 -5.06 -0.44
N LYS A 117 -13.95 -5.27 0.28
CA LYS A 117 -15.15 -5.91 -0.30
C LYS A 117 -15.77 -5.10 -1.44
N ALA A 118 -15.82 -3.77 -1.32
CA ALA A 118 -16.36 -2.92 -2.37
C ALA A 118 -15.45 -2.97 -3.62
N VAL A 119 -14.13 -2.97 -3.41
CA VAL A 119 -13.13 -3.11 -4.47
C VAL A 119 -13.25 -4.49 -5.15
N GLU A 120 -13.26 -5.55 -4.35
CA GLU A 120 -13.39 -6.95 -4.77
C GLU A 120 -14.60 -7.18 -5.70
N CYS A 121 -15.73 -6.53 -5.42
CA CYS A 121 -16.96 -6.64 -6.23
C CYS A 121 -16.86 -5.99 -7.61
N LYS A 122 -15.89 -5.10 -7.86
CA LYS A 122 -15.68 -4.45 -9.16
C LYS A 122 -14.65 -5.18 -10.02
N ILE A 123 -13.97 -6.19 -9.49
CA ILE A 123 -12.92 -6.93 -10.21
C ILE A 123 -13.54 -8.14 -10.91
N ASN A 124 -13.18 -8.38 -12.17
CA ASN A 124 -13.59 -9.57 -12.92
C ASN A 124 -12.90 -10.81 -12.38
N ASN A 125 -13.54 -11.98 -12.53
CA ASN A 125 -12.97 -13.24 -12.10
C ASN A 125 -11.64 -13.59 -12.80
N ASP A 126 -11.44 -13.16 -14.04
CA ASP A 126 -10.21 -13.35 -14.79
C ASP A 126 -9.18 -12.21 -14.60
N LEU A 127 -9.53 -11.19 -13.80
CA LEU A 127 -8.75 -9.97 -13.56
C LEU A 127 -8.54 -9.09 -14.80
N THR A 128 -9.23 -9.34 -15.92
CA THR A 128 -9.03 -8.63 -17.20
C THR A 128 -9.33 -7.13 -17.12
N ASN A 129 -10.17 -6.72 -16.18
CA ASN A 129 -10.51 -5.33 -15.97
C ASN A 129 -9.66 -4.65 -14.90
N THR A 130 -8.60 -5.26 -14.38
CA THR A 130 -7.81 -4.69 -13.28
C THR A 130 -6.36 -4.51 -13.68
N GLU A 131 -5.87 -3.28 -13.56
CA GLU A 131 -4.46 -2.96 -13.62
C GLU A 131 -3.89 -2.98 -12.20
N TYR A 132 -2.88 -3.81 -11.96
CA TYR A 132 -2.16 -3.91 -10.70
C TYR A 132 -0.67 -3.64 -10.91
N ILE A 133 0.02 -3.29 -9.83
CA ILE A 133 1.42 -2.86 -9.87
C ILE A 133 2.34 -3.89 -10.57
N ASP A 134 3.17 -3.42 -11.50
CA ASP A 134 4.21 -4.20 -12.17
C ASP A 134 5.50 -4.16 -11.34
N ILE A 135 5.70 -5.20 -10.53
CA ILE A 135 6.87 -5.38 -9.67
C ILE A 135 8.18 -5.42 -10.47
N GLY A 136 8.18 -5.97 -11.68
CA GLY A 136 9.39 -6.08 -12.50
C GLY A 136 9.89 -4.70 -12.92
N ARG A 137 8.96 -3.82 -13.32
CA ARG A 137 9.27 -2.41 -13.63
C ARG A 137 9.61 -1.63 -12.36
N ALA A 138 8.73 -1.70 -11.37
CA ALA A 138 8.83 -0.97 -10.11
C ALA A 138 10.14 -1.21 -9.36
N PHE A 139 10.57 -2.47 -9.24
CA PHE A 139 11.59 -2.86 -8.28
C PHE A 139 12.72 -3.70 -8.89
N SER A 140 12.96 -3.60 -10.20
CA SER A 140 14.14 -4.19 -10.82
C SER A 140 15.42 -3.76 -10.07
N ARG A 141 16.19 -4.75 -9.59
CA ARG A 141 17.43 -4.56 -8.83
C ARG A 141 17.26 -3.79 -7.51
N ILE A 142 16.06 -3.76 -6.94
CA ILE A 142 15.78 -3.22 -5.61
C ILE A 142 15.39 -4.39 -4.71
N THR A 143 16.04 -4.50 -3.56
CA THR A 143 15.77 -5.54 -2.56
C THR A 143 15.14 -4.93 -1.31
N PHE A 144 14.19 -5.62 -0.70
CA PHE A 144 13.55 -5.26 0.56
C PHE A 144 13.89 -6.30 1.64
N ASN A 145 14.12 -5.84 2.88
CA ASN A 145 14.25 -6.75 4.02
C ASN A 145 12.90 -7.37 4.40
N LYS A 146 11.81 -6.63 4.20
CA LYS A 146 10.47 -7.06 4.59
C LYS A 146 9.39 -6.45 3.69
N VAL A 147 8.32 -7.20 3.47
CA VAL A 147 7.10 -6.77 2.79
C VAL A 147 5.95 -6.89 3.77
N ILE A 148 5.18 -5.83 3.98
CA ILE A 148 4.05 -5.82 4.92
C ILE A 148 2.77 -5.46 4.18
N TYR A 149 1.78 -6.34 4.29
CA TYR A 149 0.43 -6.12 3.81
C TYR A 149 -0.51 -5.68 4.95
N SER A 150 -1.31 -4.65 4.72
CA SER A 150 -2.42 -4.31 5.61
C SER A 150 -3.73 -4.93 5.11
N LEU A 151 -4.29 -5.89 5.85
CA LEU A 151 -5.51 -6.61 5.46
C LEU A 151 -6.73 -6.18 6.28
N THR A 152 -7.87 -5.94 5.63
CA THR A 152 -9.14 -5.65 6.31
C THR A 152 -10.03 -6.89 6.44
N TRP A 153 -9.90 -7.85 5.54
CA TRP A 153 -10.76 -9.03 5.43
C TRP A 153 -9.96 -10.32 5.32
N THR A 154 -10.62 -11.43 5.65
CA THR A 154 -10.07 -12.75 5.39
C THR A 154 -10.07 -13.05 3.89
N ASP A 155 -9.07 -13.78 3.44
CA ASP A 155 -8.87 -14.21 2.06
C ASP A 155 -10.12 -14.82 1.40
N LYS A 156 -10.96 -15.53 2.17
CA LYS A 156 -12.21 -16.13 1.69
C LYS A 156 -13.23 -15.09 1.23
N CYS A 157 -13.19 -13.88 1.78
CA CYS A 157 -14.11 -12.79 1.44
C CYS A 157 -13.63 -11.93 0.27
N ILE A 158 -12.36 -12.06 -0.14
CA ILE A 158 -11.71 -11.22 -1.15
C ILE A 158 -10.84 -12.05 -2.12
N PRO A 159 -11.40 -13.09 -2.78
CA PRO A 159 -10.63 -14.03 -3.60
C PRO A 159 -9.90 -13.39 -4.79
N ARG A 160 -10.43 -12.33 -5.42
CA ARG A 160 -9.78 -11.66 -6.56
C ARG A 160 -8.62 -10.79 -6.10
N LEU A 161 -8.79 -10.04 -5.02
CA LEU A 161 -7.69 -9.31 -4.39
C LEU A 161 -6.59 -10.25 -3.89
N LYS A 162 -6.97 -11.39 -3.30
CA LYS A 162 -6.01 -12.44 -2.94
C LYS A 162 -5.21 -12.90 -4.16
N ARG A 163 -5.86 -13.16 -5.29
CA ARG A 163 -5.15 -13.58 -6.52
C ARG A 163 -4.17 -12.53 -7.01
N ILE A 164 -4.54 -11.26 -7.01
CA ILE A 164 -3.63 -10.15 -7.34
C ILE A 164 -2.43 -10.14 -6.37
N ARG A 165 -2.69 -10.27 -5.07
CA ARG A 165 -1.65 -10.34 -4.04
C ARG A 165 -0.71 -11.53 -4.24
N ASP A 166 -1.24 -12.70 -4.58
CA ASP A 166 -0.45 -13.91 -4.86
C ASP A 166 0.42 -13.74 -6.11
N ILE A 167 -0.08 -13.03 -7.14
CA ILE A 167 0.71 -12.63 -8.31
C ILE A 167 1.85 -11.70 -7.89
N VAL A 168 1.56 -10.65 -7.13
CA VAL A 168 2.56 -9.68 -6.65
C VAL A 168 3.62 -10.35 -5.78
N ASN A 169 3.23 -11.21 -4.84
CA ASN A 169 4.15 -11.98 -3.99
C ASN A 169 5.12 -12.84 -4.81
N ARG A 170 4.60 -13.55 -5.80
CA ARG A 170 5.43 -14.37 -6.69
C ARG A 170 6.38 -13.49 -7.51
N ARG A 171 5.91 -12.35 -8.05
CA ARG A 171 6.77 -11.41 -8.79
C ARG A 171 7.86 -10.80 -7.94
N LEU A 172 7.61 -10.52 -6.65
CA LEU A 172 8.63 -10.03 -5.72
C LEU A 172 9.78 -11.04 -5.54
N ILE A 173 9.48 -12.34 -5.51
CA ILE A 173 10.50 -13.40 -5.44
C ILE A 173 11.20 -13.57 -6.80
N GLU A 174 10.44 -13.69 -7.89
CA GLU A 174 11.00 -13.87 -9.25
C GLU A 174 11.95 -12.74 -9.66
N ASN A 175 11.71 -11.51 -9.21
CA ASN A 175 12.55 -10.35 -9.48
C ASN A 175 13.66 -10.13 -8.43
N ASN A 176 13.85 -11.07 -7.50
CA ASN A 176 14.80 -10.97 -6.40
C ASN A 176 14.59 -9.75 -5.49
N CYS A 177 13.38 -9.21 -5.45
CA CYS A 177 13.04 -8.10 -4.54
C CYS A 177 13.01 -8.58 -3.08
N ILE A 178 12.67 -9.85 -2.87
CA ILE A 178 12.82 -10.57 -1.60
C ILE A 178 13.39 -11.96 -1.88
N GLN A 179 14.03 -12.57 -0.89
CA GLN A 179 14.64 -13.90 -0.98
C GLN A 179 13.59 -15.02 -0.88
N ASN A 180 12.60 -14.86 0.00
CA ASN A 180 11.58 -15.88 0.22
C ASN A 180 10.33 -15.32 0.90
N ALA A 181 9.29 -16.15 0.98
CA ALA A 181 7.99 -15.78 1.55
C ALA A 181 8.02 -15.43 3.05
N ASN A 182 9.04 -15.81 3.82
CA ASN A 182 9.10 -15.47 5.25
C ASN A 182 9.33 -13.97 5.50
N GLN A 183 9.77 -13.24 4.48
CA GLN A 183 9.89 -11.78 4.51
C GLN A 183 8.53 -11.09 4.31
N ILE A 184 7.48 -11.82 3.92
CA ILE A 184 6.14 -11.30 3.76
C ILE A 184 5.40 -11.43 5.10
N LYS A 185 4.89 -10.30 5.59
CA LYS A 185 4.11 -10.21 6.82
C LYS A 185 2.74 -9.61 6.53
N TYR A 186 1.77 -9.99 7.35
CA TYR A 186 0.41 -9.49 7.26
C TYR A 186 0.01 -8.87 8.59
N CYS A 187 -0.65 -7.73 8.54
CA CYS A 187 -1.19 -7.07 9.71
C CYS A 187 -2.63 -6.61 9.50
N LEU A 188 -3.32 -6.35 10.60
CA LEU A 188 -4.67 -5.79 10.58
C LEU A 188 -4.67 -4.39 9.96
N THR A 189 -5.76 -4.06 9.27
CA THR A 189 -5.96 -2.74 8.68
C THR A 189 -5.79 -1.63 9.73
N PRO A 190 -5.07 -0.54 9.40
CA PRO A 190 -4.81 0.55 10.35
C PRO A 190 -6.05 1.39 10.65
N SER A 191 -7.19 1.12 10.00
CA SER A 191 -8.46 1.75 10.34
C SER A 191 -9.08 1.17 11.63
N ARG A 192 -8.59 0.03 12.12
CA ARG A 192 -9.04 -0.58 13.38
C ARG A 192 -8.32 0.02 14.57
N ASN A 193 -9.01 0.11 15.71
CA ASN A 193 -8.46 0.66 16.94
C ASN A 193 -7.46 -0.28 17.65
N ASP A 194 -7.54 -1.59 17.38
CA ASP A 194 -6.78 -2.66 18.01
C ASP A 194 -5.62 -3.18 17.14
N ALA A 195 -5.30 -2.51 16.02
CA ALA A 195 -4.30 -3.00 15.07
C ALA A 195 -2.85 -2.80 15.53
N GLY A 196 -2.59 -1.98 16.55
CA GLY A 196 -1.23 -1.62 17.01
C GLY A 196 -0.31 -2.82 17.26
N PRO A 197 -0.71 -3.83 18.06
CA PRO A 197 0.08 -5.04 18.28
C PRO A 197 0.36 -5.82 16.99
N SER A 198 -0.60 -5.87 16.06
CA SER A 198 -0.43 -6.56 14.78
C SER A 198 0.61 -5.87 13.88
N TRP A 199 0.64 -4.54 13.86
CA TRP A 199 1.67 -3.76 13.19
C TRP A 199 3.04 -3.94 13.84
N ASN A 200 3.12 -3.90 15.17
CA ASN A 200 4.37 -4.14 15.89
C ASN A 200 4.95 -5.53 15.57
N ASN A 201 4.13 -6.57 15.58
CA ASN A 201 4.56 -7.92 15.25
C ASN A 201 4.99 -8.05 13.78
N ALA A 202 4.30 -7.38 12.85
CA ALA A 202 4.70 -7.39 11.45
C ALA A 202 6.06 -6.69 11.27
N VAL A 203 6.28 -5.54 11.91
CA VAL A 203 7.54 -4.77 11.78
C VAL A 203 8.70 -5.44 12.50
N ASN A 204 8.50 -5.98 13.71
CA ASN A 204 9.57 -6.44 14.60
C ASN A 204 9.71 -7.98 14.70
N GLY A 205 8.76 -8.75 14.17
CA GLY A 205 8.82 -10.22 14.11
C GLY A 205 9.11 -10.79 12.73
#